data_AF-A0A4R7LMK7-F1
#
_entry.id   AF-A0A4R7LMK7-F1
#
_cell.length_a   1.000
_cell.length_b   1.000
_cell.length_c   1.000
_cell.angle_alpha   90.00
_cell.angle_beta   90.00
_cell.angle_gamma   90.00
#
_symmetry.space_group_name_H-M   'P 1'
#
loop_
_entity.id
_entity.type
_entity.pdbx_description
1 polymer ?
#
loop_
_entity_poly.entity_id
_entity_poly.type
_entity_poly.pdbx_seq_one_letter_code
_entity_poly.pdbx_strand_id
1 'polypeptide(L)'
;MPILIAIIGALGAAAYWYFRMRDIGVAGRDLVNVANDVRLAARRFGFKRNANVHPAESIEDPKVAIGALAVAFLELDDLPSQEARIAMTRELQQATNVTLEDAEELAILGRWMMSECGGPEQTVTRLSKKLYKLGGSEHLAPLMQVLNAIGTSGNGTLSERQRSALDDIKYAFKL
;
A
#
# COMPACT_ATOMS: atom_id res chain seq x y z
N MET A 1 34.93 -24.97 -20.85
CA MET A 1 34.76 -24.00 -19.73
C MET A 1 33.78 -22.84 -19.96
N PRO A 2 33.19 -22.55 -21.15
CA PRO A 2 32.12 -21.54 -21.27
C PRO A 2 30.71 -22.11 -21.02
N ILE A 3 30.51 -23.40 -21.31
CA ILE A 3 29.21 -24.07 -21.18
C ILE A 3 28.75 -24.14 -19.71
N LEU A 4 29.67 -24.40 -18.78
CA LEU A 4 29.35 -24.42 -17.35
C LEU A 4 28.94 -23.04 -16.81
N ILE A 5 29.57 -21.97 -17.30
CA ILE A 5 29.23 -20.58 -16.92
C ILE A 5 27.85 -20.21 -17.49
N ALA A 6 27.55 -20.63 -18.73
CA ALA A 6 26.23 -20.41 -19.34
C ALA A 6 25.12 -21.15 -18.57
N ILE A 7 25.38 -22.38 -18.11
CA ILE A 7 24.42 -23.16 -17.32
C ILE A 7 24.18 -22.49 -15.95
N ILE A 8 25.24 -22.06 -15.26
CA ILE A 8 25.10 -21.38 -13.96
C ILE A 8 24.40 -20.03 -14.12
N GLY A 9 24.70 -19.27 -15.18
CA GLY A 9 24.03 -18.02 -15.49
C GLY A 9 22.54 -18.20 -15.80
N ALA A 10 22.18 -19.23 -16.56
CA ALA A 10 20.79 -19.56 -16.85
C ALA A 10 20.03 -20.00 -15.58
N LEU A 11 20.66 -20.81 -14.73
CA LEU A 11 20.07 -21.22 -13.45
C LEU A 11 19.94 -20.04 -12.48
N GLY A 12 20.91 -19.13 -12.44
CA GLY A 12 20.85 -17.91 -11.63
C GLY A 12 19.76 -16.94 -12.10
N ALA A 13 19.60 -16.75 -13.41
CA ALA A 13 18.52 -15.94 -13.97
C ALA A 13 17.14 -16.58 -13.72
N ALA A 14 17.03 -17.90 -13.87
CA ALA A 14 15.81 -18.64 -13.57
C ALA A 14 15.46 -18.58 -12.07
N ALA A 15 16.45 -18.71 -11.18
CA ALA A 15 16.25 -18.58 -9.74
C ALA A 15 15.87 -17.15 -9.35
N TYR A 16 16.53 -16.14 -9.91
CA TYR A 16 16.20 -14.73 -9.68
C TYR A 16 14.76 -14.42 -10.11
N TRP A 17 14.36 -14.87 -11.30
CA TRP A 17 12.97 -14.72 -11.77
C TRP A 17 11.99 -15.55 -10.95
N TYR A 18 12.36 -16.76 -10.53
CA TYR A 18 11.55 -17.61 -9.67
C TYR A 18 11.30 -16.94 -8.31
N PHE A 19 12.33 -16.39 -7.66
CA PHE A 19 12.18 -15.68 -6.39
C PHE A 19 11.42 -14.37 -6.55
N ARG A 20 11.64 -13.62 -7.64
CA ARG A 20 10.87 -12.41 -7.99
C ARG A 20 9.38 -12.71 -8.23
N MET A 21 9.07 -13.84 -8.88
CA MET A 21 7.71 -14.27 -9.15
C MET A 21 7.06 -15.00 -7.98
N ARG A 22 7.83 -15.52 -7.00
CA ARG A 22 7.26 -16.21 -5.84
C ARG A 22 6.49 -15.25 -4.93
N ASP A 23 6.87 -13.97 -4.90
CA ASP A 23 6.09 -12.89 -4.27
C ASP A 23 4.82 -12.52 -5.07
N ILE A 24 4.66 -13.04 -6.29
CA ILE A 24 3.51 -12.87 -7.20
C ILE A 24 2.73 -14.20 -7.38
N GLY A 25 3.20 -15.30 -6.78
CA GLY A 25 3.01 -16.65 -7.32
C GLY A 25 2.02 -17.59 -6.62
N VAL A 26 1.11 -17.09 -5.77
CA VAL A 26 0.00 -17.89 -5.21
C VAL A 26 -1.31 -17.30 -5.73
N ALA A 27 -1.62 -17.58 -7.00
CA ALA A 27 -2.41 -16.62 -7.78
C ALA A 27 -3.34 -17.21 -8.85
N GLY A 28 -3.43 -18.52 -9.04
CA GLY A 28 -4.33 -19.06 -10.09
C GLY A 28 -5.82 -18.93 -9.74
N ARG A 29 -6.19 -19.32 -8.51
CA ARG A 29 -7.55 -19.22 -7.96
C ARG A 29 -7.69 -18.03 -7.01
N ASP A 30 -6.62 -17.69 -6.30
CA ASP A 30 -6.61 -16.59 -5.35
C ASP A 30 -6.61 -15.22 -6.04
N LEU A 31 -6.05 -15.06 -7.27
CA LEU A 31 -6.20 -13.78 -7.99
C LEU A 31 -7.64 -13.47 -8.35
N VAL A 32 -8.46 -14.48 -8.65
CA VAL A 32 -9.88 -14.26 -8.97
C VAL A 32 -10.63 -13.81 -7.72
N ASN A 33 -10.33 -14.41 -6.57
CA ASN A 33 -10.91 -14.00 -5.29
C ASN A 33 -10.42 -12.60 -4.91
N VAL A 34 -9.12 -12.32 -4.97
CA VAL A 34 -8.54 -11.00 -4.71
C VAL A 34 -9.12 -9.93 -5.66
N ALA A 35 -9.29 -10.24 -6.95
CA ALA A 35 -9.89 -9.30 -7.89
C ALA A 35 -11.36 -9.02 -7.56
N ASN A 36 -12.11 -10.02 -7.11
CA ASN A 36 -13.49 -9.85 -6.64
C ASN A 36 -13.54 -9.02 -5.35
N ASP A 37 -12.66 -9.28 -4.39
CA ASP A 37 -12.60 -8.56 -3.11
C ASP A 37 -12.22 -7.09 -3.35
N VAL A 38 -11.23 -6.82 -4.20
CA VAL A 38 -10.88 -5.46 -4.63
C VAL A 38 -12.07 -4.77 -5.31
N ARG A 39 -12.82 -5.49 -6.17
CA ARG A 39 -13.98 -4.91 -6.86
C ARG A 39 -15.12 -4.60 -5.88
N LEU A 40 -15.34 -5.45 -4.88
CA LEU A 40 -16.35 -5.24 -3.84
C LEU A 40 -15.96 -4.04 -2.95
N ALA A 41 -14.72 -4.00 -2.48
CA ALA A 41 -14.18 -2.88 -1.71
C ALA A 41 -14.26 -1.57 -2.50
N ALA A 42 -13.82 -1.56 -3.77
CA ALA A 42 -13.94 -0.40 -4.64
C ALA A 42 -15.39 0.09 -4.76
N ARG A 43 -16.34 -0.84 -4.93
CA ARG A 43 -17.76 -0.50 -4.98
C ARG A 43 -18.28 0.07 -3.65
N ARG A 44 -17.83 -0.48 -2.52
CA ARG A 44 -18.25 -0.05 -1.16
C ARG A 44 -17.82 1.37 -0.85
N PHE A 45 -16.60 1.74 -1.23
CA PHE A 45 -16.07 3.11 -1.09
C PHE A 45 -16.33 4.01 -2.31
N GLY A 46 -17.23 3.59 -3.21
CA GLY A 46 -17.62 4.40 -4.37
C GLY A 46 -16.50 4.67 -5.39
N PHE A 47 -15.37 3.98 -5.30
CA PHE A 47 -14.26 4.15 -6.23
C PHE A 47 -14.64 3.64 -7.63
N LYS A 48 -14.44 4.50 -8.62
CA LYS A 48 -14.66 4.19 -10.04
C LYS A 48 -13.39 4.47 -10.82
N ARG A 49 -12.93 3.48 -11.57
CA ARG A 49 -11.81 3.65 -12.49
C ARG A 49 -12.30 4.40 -13.73
N ASN A 50 -11.64 5.52 -14.03
CA ASN A 50 -11.88 6.27 -15.26
C ASN A 50 -10.92 5.83 -16.37
N ALA A 51 -11.41 5.79 -17.61
CA ALA A 51 -10.55 5.53 -18.76
C ALA A 51 -9.56 6.69 -18.96
N ASN A 52 -8.33 6.39 -19.37
CA ASN A 52 -7.27 7.36 -19.66
C ASN A 52 -6.80 8.22 -18.46
N VAL A 53 -7.18 7.87 -17.23
CA VAL A 53 -6.73 8.54 -16.00
C VAL A 53 -6.10 7.50 -15.09
N HIS A 54 -5.00 7.87 -14.43
CA HIS A 54 -4.36 7.00 -13.46
C HIS A 54 -5.31 6.72 -12.27
N PRO A 55 -5.46 5.49 -11.77
CA PRO A 55 -6.39 5.14 -10.68
C PRO A 55 -6.27 6.04 -9.45
N ALA A 56 -5.05 6.33 -9.00
CA ALA A 56 -4.76 7.28 -7.93
C ALA A 56 -5.42 8.67 -8.10
N GLU A 57 -5.51 9.18 -9.33
CA GLU A 57 -6.12 10.49 -9.60
C GLU A 57 -7.66 10.44 -9.56
N SER A 58 -8.24 9.25 -9.74
CA SER A 58 -9.71 9.02 -9.71
C SER A 58 -10.25 8.77 -8.30
N ILE A 59 -9.41 8.84 -7.27
CA ILE A 59 -9.87 8.72 -5.88
C ILE A 59 -10.68 9.98 -5.52
N GLU A 60 -11.88 9.78 -4.99
CA GLU A 60 -12.75 10.87 -4.53
C GLU A 60 -13.00 10.80 -3.01
N ASP A 61 -12.96 9.60 -2.42
CA ASP A 61 -13.07 9.40 -0.98
C ASP A 61 -11.67 9.46 -0.31
N PRO A 62 -11.43 10.40 0.63
CA PRO A 62 -10.19 10.47 1.40
C PRO A 62 -9.83 9.17 2.13
N LYS A 63 -10.83 8.37 2.55
CA LYS A 63 -10.61 7.10 3.26
C LYS A 63 -9.84 6.10 2.40
N VAL A 64 -10.11 6.07 1.10
CA VAL A 64 -9.40 5.22 0.14
C VAL A 64 -7.93 5.64 0.01
N ALA A 65 -7.66 6.95 -0.03
CA ALA A 65 -6.30 7.46 -0.07
C ALA A 65 -5.54 7.18 1.25
N ILE A 66 -6.19 7.33 2.40
CA ILE A 66 -5.60 7.00 3.72
C ILE A 66 -5.30 5.51 3.80
N GLY A 67 -6.23 4.63 3.43
CA GLY A 67 -6.02 3.18 3.43
C GLY A 67 -4.88 2.75 2.51
N ALA A 68 -4.80 3.30 1.31
CA ALA A 68 -3.71 3.03 0.38
C ALA A 68 -2.36 3.56 0.86
N LEU A 69 -2.31 4.74 1.50
CA LEU A 69 -1.09 5.26 2.12
C LEU A 69 -0.65 4.42 3.32
N ALA A 70 -1.58 3.96 4.15
CA ALA A 70 -1.27 3.09 5.28
C ALA A 70 -0.65 1.75 4.81
N VAL A 71 -1.24 1.13 3.79
CA VAL A 71 -0.69 -0.10 3.19
C VAL A 71 0.67 0.17 2.56
N ALA A 72 0.82 1.25 1.79
CA ALA A 72 2.11 1.58 1.18
C ALA A 72 3.19 1.80 2.25
N PHE A 73 2.88 2.53 3.32
CA PHE A 73 3.81 2.79 4.42
C PHE A 73 4.22 1.53 5.17
N LEU A 74 3.26 0.62 5.41
CA LEU A 74 3.55 -0.69 6.00
C LEU A 74 4.51 -1.50 5.12
N GLU A 75 4.31 -1.49 3.80
CA GLU A 75 5.10 -2.27 2.83
C GLU A 75 6.43 -1.58 2.43
N LEU A 76 6.75 -0.41 3.00
CA LEU A 76 8.10 0.17 2.95
C LEU A 76 9.06 -0.50 3.94
N ASP A 77 8.52 -1.20 4.93
CA ASP A 77 9.31 -2.14 5.73
C ASP A 77 9.46 -3.46 4.94
N ASP A 78 10.65 -4.04 4.94
CA ASP A 78 10.93 -5.23 4.12
C ASP A 78 10.23 -6.48 4.68
N LEU A 79 9.98 -6.52 6.00
CA LEU A 79 9.32 -7.63 6.70
C LEU A 79 8.33 -7.12 7.77
N PRO A 80 7.21 -6.50 7.35
CA PRO A 80 6.24 -5.95 8.29
C PRO A 80 5.60 -7.05 9.14
N SER A 81 5.61 -6.85 10.46
CA SER A 81 5.10 -7.82 11.43
C SER A 81 3.57 -7.97 11.36
N GLN A 82 3.07 -9.12 11.84
CA GLN A 82 1.62 -9.31 11.97
C GLN A 82 1.00 -8.33 12.96
N GLU A 83 1.73 -7.95 14.01
CA GLU A 83 1.30 -6.93 14.96
C GLU A 83 1.12 -5.57 14.27
N ALA A 84 2.02 -5.20 13.36
CA ALA A 84 1.91 -3.98 12.58
C ALA A 84 0.70 -3.99 11.64
N ARG A 85 0.42 -5.13 11.01
CA ARG A 85 -0.79 -5.31 10.19
C ARG A 85 -2.07 -5.14 11.00
N ILE A 86 -2.14 -5.75 12.19
CA ILE A 86 -3.30 -5.66 13.09
C ILE A 86 -3.46 -4.22 13.61
N ALA A 87 -2.36 -3.58 14.03
CA ALA A 87 -2.36 -2.20 14.49
C ALA A 87 -2.82 -1.24 13.39
N MET A 88 -2.28 -1.40 12.16
CA MET A 88 -2.69 -0.63 11.00
C MET A 88 -4.20 -0.72 10.75
N THR A 89 -4.75 -1.94 10.68
CA THR A 89 -6.19 -2.12 10.37
C THR A 89 -7.08 -1.53 11.47
N ARG A 90 -6.72 -1.73 12.75
CA ARG A 90 -7.48 -1.18 13.88
C ARG A 90 -7.43 0.34 13.92
N GLU A 91 -6.29 0.94 13.64
CA GLU A 91 -6.17 2.41 13.65
C GLU A 91 -6.75 3.03 12.39
N LEU A 92 -6.71 2.33 11.24
CA LEU A 92 -7.41 2.73 10.03
C LEU A 92 -8.93 2.79 10.28
N GLN A 93 -9.48 1.81 10.99
CA GLN A 93 -10.88 1.81 11.43
C GLN A 93 -11.23 3.09 12.20
N GLN A 94 -10.44 3.43 13.22
CA GLN A 94 -10.67 4.60 14.07
C GLN A 94 -10.50 5.91 13.29
N ALA A 95 -9.39 6.04 12.56
CA ALA A 95 -9.04 7.25 11.81
C ALA A 95 -10.03 7.58 10.69
N THR A 96 -10.66 6.57 10.08
CA THR A 96 -11.64 6.75 8.99
C THR A 96 -13.10 6.62 9.45
N ASN A 97 -13.32 6.33 10.73
CA ASN A 97 -14.63 6.10 11.35
C ASN A 97 -15.49 5.12 10.53
N VAL A 98 -14.97 3.90 10.35
CA VAL A 98 -15.64 2.79 9.62
C VAL A 98 -15.68 1.54 10.49
N THR A 99 -16.33 0.47 10.00
CA THR A 99 -16.30 -0.83 10.68
C THR A 99 -14.94 -1.50 10.52
N LEU A 100 -14.63 -2.52 11.33
CA LEU A 100 -13.38 -3.27 11.17
C LEU A 100 -13.32 -3.96 9.79
N GLU A 101 -14.44 -4.54 9.35
CA GLU A 101 -14.59 -5.14 8.02
C GLU A 101 -14.30 -4.11 6.91
N ASP A 102 -14.86 -2.91 7.01
CA ASP A 102 -14.57 -1.82 6.07
C ASP A 102 -13.09 -1.42 6.06
N ALA A 103 -12.43 -1.43 7.22
CA ALA A 103 -11.00 -1.12 7.30
C ALA A 103 -10.15 -2.21 6.63
N GLU A 104 -10.53 -3.48 6.74
CA GLU A 104 -9.91 -4.60 6.03
C GLU A 104 -10.10 -4.45 4.51
N GLU A 105 -11.30 -4.10 4.07
CA GLU A 105 -11.58 -3.80 2.66
C GLU A 105 -10.80 -2.59 2.13
N LEU A 106 -10.65 -1.53 2.93
CA LEU A 106 -9.78 -0.39 2.59
C LEU A 106 -8.33 -0.82 2.43
N ALA A 107 -7.84 -1.76 3.26
CA ALA A 107 -6.48 -2.28 3.12
C ALA A 107 -6.34 -3.15 1.86
N ILE A 108 -7.35 -3.94 1.49
CA ILE A 108 -7.37 -4.71 0.24
C ILE A 108 -7.33 -3.77 -0.97
N LEU A 109 -8.21 -2.78 -1.01
CA LEU A 109 -8.25 -1.77 -2.06
C LEU A 109 -6.94 -0.96 -2.10
N GLY A 110 -6.39 -0.63 -0.92
CA GLY A 110 -5.14 0.08 -0.76
C GLY A 110 -3.94 -0.67 -1.36
N ARG A 111 -3.88 -2.00 -1.14
CA ARG A 111 -2.87 -2.87 -1.75
C ARG A 111 -2.96 -2.90 -3.27
N TRP A 112 -4.18 -2.99 -3.80
CA TRP A 112 -4.40 -2.89 -5.24
C TRP A 112 -3.97 -1.53 -5.79
N MET A 113 -4.36 -0.43 -5.13
CA MET A 113 -3.97 0.92 -5.52
C MET A 113 -2.45 1.11 -5.52
N MET A 114 -1.77 0.53 -4.54
CA MET A 114 -0.30 0.54 -4.47
C MET A 114 0.33 -0.16 -5.68
N SER A 115 -0.23 -1.32 -6.07
CA SER A 115 0.22 -2.04 -7.26
C SER A 115 0.02 -1.24 -8.55
N GLU A 116 -1.09 -0.51 -8.67
CA GLU A 116 -1.35 0.36 -9.83
C GLU A 116 -0.41 1.57 -9.88
N CYS A 117 0.07 2.05 -8.72
CA CYS A 117 1.05 3.14 -8.64
C CYS A 117 2.49 2.69 -8.96
N GLY A 118 2.76 1.39 -9.01
CA GLY A 118 4.08 0.82 -9.31
C GLY A 118 4.95 0.52 -8.08
N GLY A 119 4.40 0.57 -6.86
CA GLY A 119 5.12 0.27 -5.63
C GLY A 119 4.83 1.23 -4.47
N PRO A 120 5.33 0.93 -3.26
CA PRO A 120 5.02 1.69 -2.06
C PRO A 120 5.55 3.14 -2.12
N GLU A 121 6.75 3.39 -2.63
CA GLU A 121 7.30 4.75 -2.76
C GLU A 121 6.48 5.66 -3.69
N GLN A 122 6.14 5.14 -4.87
CA GLN A 122 5.35 5.90 -5.84
C GLN A 122 3.95 6.16 -5.32
N THR A 123 3.40 5.21 -4.53
CA THR A 123 2.11 5.36 -3.87
C THR A 123 2.13 6.46 -2.84
N VAL A 124 3.13 6.48 -1.94
CA VAL A 124 3.32 7.56 -0.96
C VAL A 124 3.40 8.92 -1.65
N THR A 125 4.24 9.04 -2.68
CA THR A 125 4.43 10.31 -3.40
C THR A 125 3.13 10.81 -4.06
N ARG A 126 2.39 9.93 -4.74
CA ARG A 126 1.18 10.29 -5.48
C ARG A 126 0.01 10.55 -4.54
N LEU A 127 -0.23 9.63 -3.61
CA LEU A 127 -1.42 9.66 -2.77
C LEU A 127 -1.33 10.69 -1.66
N SER A 128 -0.14 11.06 -1.18
CA SER A 128 -0.02 12.19 -0.23
C SER A 128 -0.48 13.49 -0.87
N LYS A 129 -0.06 13.74 -2.11
CA LYS A 129 -0.51 14.91 -2.89
C LYS A 129 -2.00 14.84 -3.19
N LYS A 130 -2.51 13.66 -3.54
CA LYS A 130 -3.94 13.46 -3.80
C LYS A 130 -4.79 13.69 -2.55
N LEU A 131 -4.38 13.13 -1.41
CA LEU A 131 -5.09 13.30 -0.13
C LEU A 131 -5.14 14.77 0.28
N TYR A 132 -4.03 15.50 0.14
CA TYR A 132 -4.01 16.94 0.36
C TYR A 132 -4.95 17.69 -0.60
N LYS A 133 -5.06 17.27 -1.87
CA LYS A 133 -6.03 17.89 -2.81
C LYS A 133 -7.50 17.63 -2.44
N LEU A 134 -7.80 16.54 -1.73
CA LEU A 134 -9.17 16.17 -1.37
C LEU A 134 -9.71 17.00 -0.18
N GLY A 135 -8.87 17.31 0.81
CA GLY A 135 -9.30 17.99 2.04
C GLY A 135 -8.27 18.91 2.70
N GLY A 136 -7.15 19.19 2.01
CA GLY A 136 -6.06 19.98 2.56
C GLY A 136 -5.40 19.29 3.76
N SER A 137 -5.13 20.06 4.81
CA SER A 137 -4.45 19.57 6.01
C SER A 137 -5.33 18.75 6.96
N GLU A 138 -6.65 18.72 6.76
CA GLU A 138 -7.59 18.07 7.68
C GLU A 138 -7.36 16.55 7.78
N HIS A 139 -6.88 15.93 6.70
CA HIS A 139 -6.63 14.49 6.64
C HIS A 139 -5.24 14.08 7.15
N LEU A 140 -4.39 15.04 7.50
CA LEU A 140 -3.05 14.71 8.00
C LEU A 140 -3.13 14.01 9.35
N ALA A 141 -3.93 14.52 10.29
CA ALA A 141 -4.02 13.93 11.62
C ALA A 141 -4.55 12.48 11.58
N PRO A 142 -5.66 12.18 10.87
CA PRO A 142 -6.09 10.80 10.65
C PRO A 142 -5.03 9.91 10.00
N LEU A 143 -4.32 10.40 8.98
CA LEU A 143 -3.24 9.63 8.35
C LEU A 143 -2.12 9.33 9.35
N MET A 144 -1.62 10.35 10.04
CA MET A 144 -0.52 10.21 11.01
C MET A 144 -0.88 9.29 12.17
N GLN A 145 -2.15 9.25 12.60
CA GLN A 145 -2.62 8.28 13.59
C GLN A 145 -2.33 6.84 13.14
N VAL A 146 -2.69 6.49 11.90
CA VAL A 146 -2.45 5.15 11.35
C VAL A 146 -0.96 4.87 11.16
N LEU A 147 -0.20 5.84 10.64
CA LEU A 147 1.24 5.64 10.39
C LEU A 147 2.04 5.50 11.68
N ASN A 148 1.68 6.25 12.73
CA ASN A 148 2.30 6.11 14.04
C ASN A 148 2.03 4.71 14.62
N ALA A 149 0.81 4.19 14.46
CA ALA A 149 0.47 2.85 14.93
C ALA A 149 1.33 1.76 14.29
N ILE A 150 1.59 1.88 12.98
CA ILE A 150 2.52 1.01 12.26
C ILE A 150 3.92 1.14 12.88
N GLY A 151 4.42 2.36 13.03
CA GLY A 151 5.79 2.61 13.52
C GLY A 151 6.05 2.21 14.97
N THR A 152 5.04 2.27 15.82
CA THR A 152 5.15 1.90 17.24
C THR A 152 4.86 0.43 17.51
N SER A 153 4.36 -0.31 16.52
CA SER A 153 4.11 -1.75 16.64
C SER A 153 5.40 -2.57 16.46
N GLY A 154 5.45 -3.77 17.05
CA GLY A 154 6.63 -4.63 16.99
C GLY A 154 7.85 -4.03 17.72
N ASN A 155 8.98 -3.90 17.01
CA ASN A 155 10.24 -3.42 17.59
C ASN A 155 10.27 -1.90 17.84
N GLY A 156 9.21 -1.16 17.47
CA GLY A 156 9.09 0.28 17.74
C GLY A 156 10.05 1.17 16.96
N THR A 157 10.70 0.63 15.93
CA THR A 157 11.68 1.35 15.09
C THR A 157 11.23 1.40 13.65
N LEU A 158 10.96 2.60 13.13
CA LEU A 158 10.71 2.81 11.71
C LEU A 158 11.92 2.43 10.86
N SER A 159 11.67 1.82 9.70
CA SER A 159 12.69 1.61 8.67
C SER A 159 13.14 2.95 8.07
N GLU A 160 14.30 2.98 7.42
CA GLU A 160 14.79 4.21 6.78
C GLU A 160 13.85 4.69 5.67
N ARG A 161 13.27 3.76 4.90
CA ARG A 161 12.27 4.06 3.86
C ARG A 161 11.00 4.65 4.46
N GLN A 162 10.55 4.15 5.61
CA GLN A 162 9.41 4.71 6.32
C GLN A 162 9.69 6.12 6.85
N ARG A 163 10.89 6.39 7.39
CA ARG A 163 11.26 7.75 7.82
C ARG A 163 11.25 8.72 6.65
N SER A 164 11.89 8.36 5.53
CA SER A 164 11.88 9.16 4.31
C SER A 164 10.44 9.42 3.82
N ALA A 165 9.57 8.41 3.88
CA ALA A 165 8.18 8.57 3.50
C ALA A 165 7.40 9.53 4.41
N LEU A 166 7.69 9.58 5.71
CA LEU A 166 7.08 10.58 6.60
C LEU A 166 7.46 12.00 6.19
N ASP A 167 8.68 12.21 5.73
CA ASP A 167 9.13 13.53 5.26
C ASP A 167 8.47 13.90 3.92
N ASP A 168 8.32 12.94 3.00
CA ASP A 168 7.57 13.14 1.75
C ASP A 168 6.10 13.50 2.01
N ILE A 169 5.48 12.86 3.00
CA ILE A 169 4.10 13.15 3.42
C ILE A 169 4.02 14.57 3.97
N LYS A 170 4.89 14.95 4.91
CA LYS A 170 4.91 16.31 5.48
C LYS A 170 5.07 17.36 4.38
N TYR A 171 6.01 17.14 3.46
CA TYR A 171 6.23 18.02 2.32
C TYR A 171 4.98 18.16 1.44
N ALA A 172 4.28 17.06 1.14
CA ALA A 172 3.04 17.10 0.37
C ALA A 172 1.92 17.88 1.08
N PHE A 173 1.90 17.84 2.41
CA PHE A 173 0.97 18.60 3.26
C PHE A 173 1.42 20.04 3.56
N LYS A 174 2.56 20.47 2.98
CA LYS A 174 3.16 21.81 3.13
C LYS A 174 3.50 22.17 4.58
N LEU A 175 4.02 21.20 5.32
CA LEU A 175 4.56 21.36 6.67
C LEU A 175 6.08 21.39 6.66
#